data_AF-A0A949FZ90-F1
#
_entry.id   AF-A0A949FZ90-F1
#
_cell.length_a   1.000
_cell.length_b   1.000
_cell.length_c   1.000
_cell.angle_alpha   90.00
_cell.angle_beta   90.00
_cell.angle_gamma   90.00
#
_symmetry.space_group_name_H-M   'P 1'
#
loop_
_entity.id
_entity.type
_entity.pdbx_description
1 polymer ?
#
loop_
_entity_poly.entity_id
_entity_poly.type
_entity_poly.pdbx_seq_one_letter_code
_entity_poly.pdbx_strand_id
1 'polypeptide(L)'
;MSQPHEIFPMLKPSQVVDAYFLESRHQLLEIAAYLDRYDAAVARAGDRNGAAAADEKRLAVIRKALAIVAEPKPAKERTVALLELFATV
;
A
#
# COMPACT_ATOMS: atom_id res chain seq x y z
N MET A 1 35.13 18.02 -27.99
CA MET A 1 33.69 17.78 -28.18
C MET A 1 33.24 16.84 -27.07
N SER A 2 32.81 17.38 -25.92
CA SER A 2 32.27 16.57 -24.83
C SER A 2 30.77 16.45 -25.02
N GLN A 3 30.27 15.22 -25.18
CA GLN A 3 28.85 14.91 -25.09
C GLN A 3 28.39 15.19 -23.66
N PRO A 4 27.30 15.94 -23.43
CA PRO A 4 26.72 16.07 -22.10
C PRO A 4 26.09 14.72 -21.75
N HIS A 5 26.51 14.14 -20.61
CA HIS A 5 25.81 13.02 -20.01
C HIS A 5 24.33 13.38 -19.86
N GLU A 6 23.46 12.67 -20.57
CA GLU A 6 22.03 12.64 -20.27
C GLU A 6 21.87 12.18 -18.83
N ILE A 7 21.74 13.15 -17.94
CA ILE A 7 21.15 12.98 -16.61
C ILE A 7 19.76 12.43 -16.91
N PHE A 8 19.50 11.16 -16.57
CA PHE A 8 18.19 10.53 -16.69
C PHE A 8 17.11 11.57 -16.38
N PRO A 9 16.22 11.92 -17.33
CA PRO A 9 15.31 13.03 -17.10
C PRO A 9 14.42 12.66 -15.91
N MET A 10 14.61 13.35 -14.79
CA MET A 10 13.69 13.28 -13.67
C MET A 10 12.29 13.53 -14.23
N LEU A 11 11.42 12.53 -14.11
CA LEU A 11 10.05 12.62 -14.62
C LEU A 11 9.37 13.84 -14.01
N LYS A 12 8.71 14.63 -14.84
CA LYS A 12 7.82 15.70 -14.35
C LYS A 12 6.67 15.08 -13.56
N PRO A 13 6.05 15.82 -12.62
CA PRO A 13 4.94 15.29 -11.83
C PRO A 13 3.82 14.63 -12.65
N SER A 14 3.44 15.22 -13.79
CA SER A 14 2.43 14.63 -14.69
C SER A 14 2.89 13.32 -15.31
N GLN A 15 4.16 13.21 -15.72
CA GLN A 15 4.72 11.99 -16.28
C GLN A 15 4.80 10.86 -15.25
N VAL A 16 5.02 11.19 -13.97
CA VAL A 16 4.93 10.21 -12.88
C VAL A 16 3.50 9.70 -12.74
N VAL A 17 2.51 10.58 -12.71
CA VAL A 17 1.10 10.17 -12.63
C VAL A 17 0.74 9.27 -13.82
N ASP A 18 1.05 9.70 -15.05
CA ASP A 18 0.70 8.96 -16.26
C ASP A 18 1.37 7.57 -16.29
N ALA A 19 2.62 7.46 -15.86
CA ALA A 19 3.36 6.21 -15.86
C ALA A 19 2.80 5.17 -14.87
N TYR A 20 2.27 5.60 -13.73
CA TYR A 20 1.89 4.70 -12.64
C TYR A 20 0.38 4.60 -12.37
N PHE A 21 -0.45 5.49 -12.94
CA PHE A 21 -1.88 5.58 -12.61
C PHE A 21 -2.64 4.26 -12.80
N LEU A 22 -2.46 3.57 -13.93
CA LEU A 22 -3.18 2.34 -14.22
C LEU A 22 -2.82 1.21 -13.27
N GLU A 23 -1.53 1.06 -12.97
CA GLU A 23 -1.01 0.04 -12.06
C GLU A 23 -1.42 0.34 -10.61
N SER A 24 -1.25 1.58 -10.15
CA SER A 24 -1.71 1.99 -8.81
C SER A 24 -3.22 1.79 -8.64
N ARG A 25 -4.02 2.09 -9.68
CA ARG A 25 -5.46 1.83 -9.67
C ARG A 25 -5.76 0.33 -9.52
N HIS A 26 -5.06 -0.52 -10.28
CA HIS A 26 -5.23 -1.98 -10.16
C HIS A 26 -4.89 -2.47 -8.75
N GLN A 27 -3.76 -2.04 -8.19
CA GLN A 27 -3.33 -2.42 -6.85
C GLN A 27 -4.35 -2.01 -5.77
N LEU A 28 -4.92 -0.81 -5.87
CA LEU A 28 -5.98 -0.37 -4.95
C LEU A 28 -7.25 -1.23 -5.04
N LEU A 29 -7.65 -1.65 -6.25
CA LEU A 29 -8.79 -2.55 -6.44
C LEU A 29 -8.53 -3.93 -5.84
N GLU A 30 -7.32 -4.46 -6.00
CA GLU A 30 -6.96 -5.75 -5.39
C GLU A 30 -6.98 -5.69 -3.86
N ILE A 31 -6.49 -4.60 -3.27
CA ILE A 31 -6.56 -4.39 -1.82
C ILE A 31 -8.01 -4.26 -1.35
N ALA A 32 -8.85 -3.50 -2.05
CA ALA A 32 -10.28 -3.37 -1.72
C ALA A 32 -10.98 -4.75 -1.78
N ALA A 33 -10.78 -5.51 -2.86
CA ALA A 33 -11.35 -6.83 -3.00
C ALA A 33 -10.84 -7.83 -1.94
N TYR A 34 -9.60 -7.69 -1.48
CA TYR A 34 -9.09 -8.44 -0.33
C TYR A 34 -9.89 -8.12 0.95
N LEU A 35 -10.07 -6.84 1.27
CA LEU A 35 -10.80 -6.40 2.46
C LEU A 35 -12.27 -6.84 2.41
N ASP A 36 -12.94 -6.70 1.26
CA ASP A 36 -14.32 -7.15 1.07
C ASP A 36 -14.48 -8.65 1.33
N ARG A 37 -13.54 -9.46 0.84
CA ARG A 37 -13.54 -10.92 1.06
C ARG A 37 -13.32 -11.26 2.54
N TYR A 38 -12.46 -10.52 3.24
CA TYR A 38 -12.26 -10.67 4.67
C TYR A 38 -13.55 -10.37 5.44
N ASP A 39 -14.18 -9.22 5.19
CA ASP A 39 -15.40 -8.83 5.87
C ASP A 39 -16.54 -9.83 5.62
N ALA A 40 -16.65 -10.34 4.40
CA ALA A 40 -17.60 -11.40 4.05
C ALA A 40 -17.29 -12.74 4.75
N ALA A 41 -16.01 -13.07 4.97
CA ALA A 41 -15.62 -14.26 5.72
C ALA A 41 -15.96 -14.14 7.20
N VAL A 42 -15.70 -12.98 7.82
CA VAL A 42 -16.07 -12.67 9.21
C VAL A 42 -17.59 -12.80 9.39
N ALA A 43 -18.38 -12.22 8.49
CA ALA A 43 -19.84 -12.30 8.54
C ALA A 43 -20.36 -13.75 8.48
N ARG A 44 -19.68 -14.66 7.75
CA ARG A 44 -20.07 -16.09 7.66
C ARG A 44 -19.58 -16.92 8.84
N ALA A 45 -18.44 -16.58 9.44
CA ALA A 45 -17.81 -17.41 10.48
C ALA A 45 -18.58 -17.41 11.81
N GLY A 46 -19.30 -16.33 12.11
CA GLY A 46 -19.89 -16.10 13.44
C GLY A 46 -18.82 -15.93 14.52
N ASP A 47 -19.23 -15.70 15.78
CA ASP A 47 -18.42 -15.29 16.95
C ASP A 47 -17.42 -16.35 17.47
N ARG A 48 -16.69 -17.04 16.57
CA ARG A 48 -15.72 -18.09 16.87
C ARG A 48 -14.33 -17.48 17.13
N ASN A 49 -14.22 -16.80 18.28
CA ASN A 49 -13.12 -15.93 18.75
C ASN A 49 -11.71 -16.55 18.90
N GLY A 50 -11.42 -17.76 18.42
CA GLY A 50 -10.16 -18.45 18.70
C GLY A 50 -9.03 -18.22 17.68
N ALA A 51 -9.35 -18.18 16.38
CA ALA A 51 -8.35 -18.07 15.30
C ALA A 51 -8.11 -16.62 14.80
N ALA A 52 -8.95 -15.67 15.25
CA ALA A 52 -9.01 -14.31 14.72
C ALA A 52 -7.79 -13.43 15.08
N ALA A 53 -7.13 -13.66 16.22
CA ALA A 53 -6.15 -12.71 16.77
C ALA A 53 -4.89 -12.52 15.90
N ALA A 54 -4.39 -13.57 15.24
CA ALA A 54 -3.21 -13.45 14.36
C ALA A 54 -3.57 -12.79 13.01
N ASP A 55 -4.75 -13.11 12.48
CA ASP A 55 -5.28 -12.49 11.26
C ASP A 55 -5.60 -11.01 11.47
N GLU A 56 -6.08 -10.65 12.67
CA GLU A 56 -6.31 -9.26 13.09
C GLU A 56 -5.02 -8.43 13.12
N LYS A 57 -3.89 -8.99 13.59
CA LYS A 57 -2.61 -8.28 13.59
C LYS A 57 -2.15 -7.94 12.16
N ARG A 58 -2.19 -8.93 11.26
CA ARG A 58 -1.82 -8.76 9.84
C ARG A 58 -2.76 -7.78 9.13
N LEU A 59 -4.06 -7.90 9.36
CA LEU A 59 -5.06 -6.98 8.80
C LEU A 59 -4.88 -5.55 9.32
N ALA A 60 -4.62 -5.38 10.61
CA ALA A 60 -4.33 -4.07 11.20
C ALA A 60 -3.11 -3.41 10.55
N VAL A 61 -2.08 -4.20 10.21
CA VAL A 61 -0.91 -3.71 9.48
C VAL A 61 -1.25 -3.25 8.06
N ILE A 62 -2.06 -4.00 7.31
CA ILE A 62 -2.51 -3.56 5.98
C ILE A 62 -3.31 -2.24 6.06
N ARG A 63 -4.21 -2.12 7.05
CA ARG A 63 -4.99 -0.88 7.26
C ARG A 63 -4.08 0.31 7.62
N LYS A 64 -3.07 0.10 8.46
CA LYS A 64 -2.05 1.13 8.76
C LYS A 64 -1.21 1.50 7.53
N ALA A 65 -0.85 0.52 6.70
CA ALA A 65 -0.11 0.76 5.47
C ALA A 65 -0.90 1.68 4.51
N LEU A 66 -2.21 1.45 4.36
CA LEU A 66 -3.07 2.33 3.56
C LEU A 66 -3.08 3.77 4.08
N ALA A 67 -3.14 3.96 5.41
CA ALA A 67 -3.09 5.28 6.01
C ALA A 67 -1.74 5.99 5.74
N ILE A 68 -0.63 5.26 5.84
CA ILE A 68 0.72 5.78 5.51
C ILE A 68 0.79 6.21 4.04
N VAL A 69 0.24 5.41 3.12
CA VAL A 69 0.26 5.73 1.70
C VAL A 69 -0.55 6.98 1.39
N ALA A 70 -1.71 7.12 2.03
CA ALA A 70 -2.63 8.24 1.81
C ALA A 70 -2.19 9.57 2.46
N GLU A 71 -1.24 9.56 3.41
CA GLU A 71 -0.77 10.75 4.11
C GLU A 71 -0.26 11.81 3.10
N PRO A 72 -0.88 13.00 2.98
CA PRO A 72 -0.49 13.98 1.97
C PRO A 72 0.90 14.58 2.18
N LYS A 73 1.38 14.68 3.44
CA LYS A 73 2.67 15.28 3.79
C LYS A 73 3.46 14.36 4.71
N PRO A 74 4.02 13.26 4.19
CA PRO A 74 4.69 12.29 5.04
C PRO A 74 6.02 12.85 5.54
N ALA A 75 6.34 12.60 6.82
CA ALA A 75 7.60 13.02 7.43
C ALA A 75 8.82 12.22 6.94
N LYS A 76 8.60 11.09 6.26
CA LYS A 76 9.62 10.23 5.63
C LYS A 76 9.07 9.55 4.38
N GLU A 77 9.94 8.99 3.56
CA GLU A 77 9.53 8.23 2.37
C GLU A 77 8.53 7.12 2.73
N ARG A 78 7.40 7.09 2.01
CA ARG A 78 6.31 6.12 2.28
C ARG A 78 6.82 4.69 2.16
N THR A 79 7.69 4.40 1.21
CA THR A 79 8.30 3.08 1.01
C THR A 79 9.10 2.63 2.25
N VAL A 80 9.92 3.51 2.82
CA VAL A 80 10.67 3.24 4.05
C VAL A 80 9.70 3.00 5.22
N ALA A 81 8.67 3.85 5.35
CA ALA A 81 7.65 3.68 6.38
C ALA A 81 6.92 2.32 6.29
N LEU A 82 6.61 1.87 5.07
CA LEU A 82 5.98 0.58 4.85
C LEU A 82 6.91 -0.58 5.17
N LEU A 83 8.19 -0.52 4.76
CA LEU A 83 9.18 -1.57 5.08
C LEU A 83 9.35 -1.75 6.59
N GLU A 84 9.48 -0.64 7.32
CA GLU A 84 9.56 -0.67 8.78
C GLU A 84 8.28 -1.21 9.42
N LEU A 85 7.10 -0.81 8.91
CA LEU A 85 5.81 -1.30 9.41
C LEU A 85 5.68 -2.81 9.19
N PHE A 86 6.03 -3.32 8.01
CA PHE A 86 5.93 -4.75 7.69
C PHE A 86 6.91 -5.61 8.48
N ALA A 87 8.05 -5.06 8.92
CA ALA A 87 8.98 -5.76 9.81
C ALA A 87 8.43 -6.00 11.25
N THR A 88 7.27 -5.44 11.60
CA THR A 88 6.67 -5.58 12.96
C THR A 88 5.77 -6.81 13.12
N VAL A 89 5.45 -7.50 12.03
CA VAL A 89 4.39 -8.52 12.01
C VAL A 89 4.96 -9.91 12.25
#